data_AF-A0A8J5HY00-F1
#
_entry.id   AF-A0A8J5HY00-F1
#
_cell.length_a   1.000
_cell.length_b   1.000
_cell.length_c   1.000
_cell.angle_alpha   90.00
_cell.angle_beta   90.00
_cell.angle_gamma   90.00
#
_symmetry.space_group_name_H-M   'P 1'
#
loop_
_entity.id
_entity.type
_entity.pdbx_description
1 polymer ?
#
loop_
_entity_poly.entity_id
_entity_poly.type
_entity_poly.pdbx_seq_one_letter_code
_entity_poly.pdbx_strand_id
1 'polypeptide(L)'
;MEDYPEELRTPPISVVSVVGCPELHQTISSFLHAEQPPINTLALPDFSKISVLSRKQKDPLSSSHSAAGILKRDWLSKHRTRVPAAVAALFRVDCVTGDPAQWLQVCTDLENLKAVLHGRGIKLIVILVQTYANEDVNEDLKITLRKRAEIDAKYLMMLVQDDTPELKQSLTRWDMKLTHLPAFFNFLLDDNFLSILCRLSSTLAELCNTYYREEGRKIRIRIEKRSFSSVELNIRYCFKARA
;
A
#
# COMPACT_ATOMS: atom_id res chain seq x y z
N MET A 1 -8.42 12.80 28.04
CA MET A 1 -8.30 12.24 26.67
C MET A 1 -6.85 11.87 26.35
N GLU A 2 -5.87 12.40 27.08
CA GLU A 2 -4.43 12.06 26.95
C GLU A 2 -4.09 10.61 27.37
N ASP A 3 -4.89 10.03 28.26
CA ASP A 3 -4.71 8.65 28.76
C ASP A 3 -4.99 7.55 27.73
N TYR A 4 -5.62 7.89 26.59
CA TYR A 4 -5.82 6.91 25.52
C TYR A 4 -4.51 6.65 24.78
N PRO A 5 -4.28 5.46 24.21
CA PRO A 5 -3.20 5.24 23.25
C PRO A 5 -3.27 6.23 22.09
N GLU A 6 -2.12 6.61 21.53
CA GLU A 6 -2.02 7.57 20.43
C GLU A 6 -2.87 7.14 19.22
N GLU A 7 -2.97 5.83 18.99
CA GLU A 7 -3.78 5.24 17.92
C GLU A 7 -5.28 5.50 18.03
N LEU A 8 -5.77 5.87 19.20
CA LEU A 8 -7.15 6.29 19.41
C LEU A 8 -7.33 7.81 19.39
N ARG A 9 -6.23 8.56 19.44
CA ARG A 9 -6.23 10.03 19.47
C ARG A 9 -6.05 10.67 18.10
N THR A 10 -5.46 9.97 17.16
CA THR A 10 -5.15 10.47 15.81
C THR A 10 -6.06 9.84 14.75
N PRO A 11 -6.37 10.53 13.65
CA PRO A 11 -7.12 9.94 12.54
C PRO A 11 -6.40 8.70 11.97
N PRO A 12 -7.14 7.78 11.31
CA PRO A 12 -6.52 6.61 10.67
C PRO A 12 -5.45 7.05 9.68
N ILE A 13 -4.24 6.52 9.84
CA ILE A 13 -3.15 6.71 8.88
C ILE A 13 -3.11 5.49 7.99
N SER A 14 -3.22 5.71 6.69
CA SER A 14 -3.17 4.63 5.70
C SER A 14 -1.76 4.11 5.58
N VAL A 15 -1.62 2.79 5.37
CA VAL A 15 -0.32 2.14 5.16
C VAL A 15 -0.37 1.43 3.82
N VAL A 16 0.63 1.63 2.98
CA VAL A 16 0.80 0.96 1.69
C VAL A 16 2.14 0.25 1.67
N SER A 17 2.24 -0.92 1.04
CA SER A 17 3.55 -1.52 0.76
C SER A 17 3.96 -1.20 -0.67
N VAL A 18 5.21 -0.77 -0.86
CA VAL A 18 5.84 -0.62 -2.19
C VAL A 18 6.81 -1.79 -2.35
N VAL A 19 6.63 -2.59 -3.41
CA VAL A 19 7.36 -3.85 -3.61
C VAL A 19 8.01 -3.86 -4.99
N GLY A 20 9.31 -4.18 -5.06
CA GLY A 20 10.08 -4.16 -6.30
C GLY A 20 10.51 -2.75 -6.71
N CYS A 21 11.48 -2.63 -7.62
CA CYS A 21 12.07 -1.37 -8.07
C CYS A 21 12.50 -0.44 -6.90
N PRO A 22 13.45 -0.86 -6.04
CA PRO A 22 13.86 -0.11 -4.84
C PRO A 22 14.33 1.32 -5.12
N GLU A 23 14.84 1.58 -6.32
CA GLU A 23 15.25 2.91 -6.80
C GLU A 23 14.12 3.95 -6.74
N LEU A 24 12.86 3.53 -6.80
CA LEU A 24 11.69 4.42 -6.76
C LEU A 24 11.08 4.56 -5.36
N HIS A 25 11.50 3.74 -4.39
CA HIS A 25 10.85 3.67 -3.09
C HIS A 25 10.91 4.99 -2.34
N GLN A 26 12.07 5.66 -2.36
CA GLN A 26 12.24 6.93 -1.66
C GLN A 26 11.36 8.03 -2.26
N THR A 27 11.30 8.12 -3.59
CA THR A 27 10.49 9.11 -4.29
C THR A 27 9.00 8.90 -4.02
N ILE A 28 8.51 7.67 -4.20
CA ILE A 28 7.09 7.32 -3.95
C ILE A 28 6.75 7.52 -2.48
N SER A 29 7.60 7.07 -1.55
CA SER A 29 7.36 7.19 -0.11
C SER A 29 7.32 8.64 0.35
N SER A 30 8.27 9.46 -0.13
CA SER A 30 8.31 10.89 0.22
C SER A 30 7.08 11.62 -0.30
N PHE A 31 6.67 11.31 -1.54
CA PHE A 31 5.46 11.87 -2.14
C PHE A 31 4.21 11.51 -1.34
N LEU A 32 3.99 10.21 -1.08
CA LEU A 32 2.83 9.71 -0.33
C LEU A 32 2.78 10.22 1.12
N HIS A 33 3.93 10.44 1.75
CA HIS A 33 4.00 10.98 3.10
C HIS A 33 3.70 12.49 3.16
N ALA A 34 3.93 13.22 2.06
CA ALA A 34 3.63 14.65 1.96
C ALA A 34 2.13 14.94 1.73
N GLU A 35 1.35 13.95 1.31
CA GLU A 35 -0.09 14.05 1.09
C GLU A 35 -0.88 14.39 2.37
N GLN A 36 -2.10 14.90 2.19
CA GLN A 36 -3.02 15.21 3.29
C GLN A 36 -4.37 14.50 3.07
N PRO A 37 -4.70 13.45 3.85
CA PRO A 37 -3.92 12.86 4.95
C PRO A 37 -2.71 12.06 4.45
N PRO A 38 -1.64 11.93 5.26
CA PRO A 38 -0.43 11.22 4.87
C PRO A 38 -0.67 9.72 4.71
N ILE A 39 0.01 9.12 3.73
CA ILE A 39 0.03 7.67 3.50
C ILE A 39 1.42 7.14 3.87
N ASN A 40 1.48 6.31 4.91
CA ASN A 40 2.71 5.64 5.32
C ASN A 40 3.07 4.52 4.34
N THR A 41 4.37 4.29 4.15
CA THR A 41 4.86 3.24 3.25
C THR A 41 5.67 2.17 3.98
N LEU A 42 5.59 0.94 3.46
CA LEU A 42 6.46 -0.19 3.79
C LEU A 42 7.21 -0.61 2.54
N ALA A 43 8.51 -0.33 2.50
CA ALA A 43 9.38 -0.66 1.37
C ALA A 43 9.85 -2.12 1.45
N LEU A 44 9.56 -2.91 0.41
CA LEU A 44 10.08 -4.26 0.22
C LEU A 44 10.92 -4.29 -1.06
N PRO A 45 12.26 -4.43 -0.98
CA PRO A 45 13.14 -4.24 -2.14
C PRO A 45 12.90 -5.27 -3.24
N ASP A 46 12.42 -6.46 -2.88
CA ASP A 46 12.18 -7.57 -3.78
C ASP A 46 10.92 -8.36 -3.35
N PHE A 47 10.46 -9.24 -4.23
CA PHE A 47 9.28 -10.08 -4.00
C PHE A 47 9.54 -11.25 -3.04
N SER A 48 10.80 -11.56 -2.69
CA SER A 48 11.10 -12.67 -1.77
C SER A 48 10.64 -12.37 -0.33
N LYS A 49 10.55 -11.09 0.02
CA LYS A 49 10.18 -10.61 1.37
C LYS A 49 8.69 -10.39 1.57
N ILE A 50 7.84 -10.68 0.58
CA ILE A 50 6.38 -10.45 0.68
C ILE A 50 5.73 -11.31 1.77
N SER A 51 6.35 -12.41 2.20
CA SER A 51 5.87 -13.26 3.29
C SER A 51 5.73 -12.51 4.63
N VAL A 52 6.42 -11.38 4.80
CA VAL A 52 6.24 -10.47 5.95
C VAL A 52 4.80 -9.92 6.01
N LEU A 53 4.13 -9.81 4.86
CA LEU A 53 2.74 -9.37 4.76
C LEU A 53 1.75 -10.50 5.11
N SER A 54 2.17 -11.76 5.12
CA SER A 54 1.33 -12.92 5.41
C SER A 54 0.77 -12.90 6.82
N ARG A 55 -0.48 -13.35 7.00
CA ARG A 55 -1.06 -13.56 8.33
C ARG A 55 -0.22 -14.61 9.08
N LYS A 56 0.42 -14.24 10.20
CA LYS A 56 1.05 -15.23 11.08
C LYS A 56 -0.02 -16.20 11.55
N GLN A 57 0.22 -17.50 11.31
CA GLN A 57 -0.64 -18.57 11.79
C GLN A 57 -0.60 -18.56 13.32
N LYS A 58 -1.76 -18.67 13.98
CA LYS A 58 -1.84 -18.74 15.44
C LYS A 58 -1.48 -20.17 15.83
N ASP A 59 -0.52 -20.36 16.74
CA ASP A 59 -0.18 -21.70 17.24
C ASP A 59 -1.42 -22.37 17.83
N PRO A 60 -1.80 -23.58 17.36
CA PRO A 60 -2.99 -24.28 17.82
C PRO A 60 -2.93 -24.66 19.31
N LEU A 61 -1.73 -24.68 19.89
CA LEU A 61 -1.50 -24.95 21.32
C LEU A 61 -1.64 -23.71 22.21
N SER A 62 -1.79 -22.51 21.65
CA SER A 62 -1.98 -21.28 22.43
C SER A 62 -3.44 -21.14 22.90
N SER A 63 -3.77 -21.79 24.01
CA SER A 63 -5.04 -21.62 24.73
C SER A 63 -5.14 -20.23 25.38
N SER A 64 -5.40 -19.19 24.57
CA SER A 64 -5.67 -17.87 25.13
C SER A 64 -7.09 -17.84 25.72
N HIS A 65 -7.24 -18.25 26.98
CA HIS A 65 -8.43 -18.01 27.83
C HIS A 65 -8.65 -16.53 28.17
N SER A 66 -8.08 -15.60 27.40
CA SER A 66 -8.35 -14.17 27.55
C SER A 66 -9.76 -13.85 27.06
N ALA A 67 -10.55 -13.17 27.87
CA ALA A 67 -11.85 -12.62 27.48
C ALA A 67 -11.75 -12.00 26.07
N ALA A 68 -12.47 -12.58 25.11
CA ALA A 68 -12.37 -12.17 23.72
C ALA A 68 -13.01 -10.78 23.54
N GLY A 69 -12.19 -9.73 23.60
CA GLY A 69 -12.61 -8.37 23.28
C GLY A 69 -13.06 -8.22 21.81
N ILE A 70 -13.59 -7.05 21.47
CA ILE A 70 -14.04 -6.72 20.10
C ILE A 70 -12.83 -6.64 19.15
N LEU A 71 -11.73 -6.03 19.61
CA LEU A 71 -10.46 -5.90 18.89
C LEU A 71 -9.36 -6.64 19.63
N LYS A 72 -8.38 -7.16 18.87
CA LYS A 72 -7.13 -7.65 19.46
C LYS A 72 -6.32 -6.46 19.98
N ARG A 73 -5.58 -6.65 21.09
CA ARG A 73 -4.77 -5.61 21.75
C ARG A 73 -3.97 -4.74 20.79
N ASP A 74 -3.24 -5.34 19.84
CA ASP A 74 -2.39 -4.57 18.90
C ASP A 74 -3.03 -4.35 17.53
N TRP A 75 -4.36 -4.52 17.39
CA TRP A 75 -5.01 -4.42 16.07
C TRP A 75 -4.76 -3.04 15.44
N LEU A 76 -4.99 -1.96 16.18
CA LEU A 76 -4.76 -0.60 15.70
C LEU A 76 -3.28 -0.34 15.39
N SER A 77 -2.39 -0.64 16.34
CA SER A 77 -0.94 -0.48 16.16
C SER A 77 -0.44 -1.22 14.91
N LYS A 78 -0.90 -2.46 14.68
CA LYS A 78 -0.57 -3.26 13.48
C LYS A 78 -1.05 -2.60 12.19
N HIS A 79 -2.29 -2.14 12.14
CA HIS A 79 -2.85 -1.52 10.93
C HIS A 79 -2.29 -0.12 10.64
N ARG A 80 -1.66 0.53 11.63
CA ARG A 80 -0.99 1.83 11.45
C ARG A 80 0.49 1.72 11.05
N THR A 81 1.14 0.57 11.28
CA THR A 81 2.60 0.47 11.18
C THR A 81 3.13 -0.77 10.45
N ARG A 82 2.33 -1.83 10.30
CA ARG A 82 2.84 -3.15 9.85
C ARG A 82 1.97 -3.86 8.83
N VAL A 83 0.67 -3.60 8.83
CA VAL A 83 -0.28 -4.25 7.91
C VAL A 83 -0.70 -3.21 6.88
N PRO A 84 -0.21 -3.33 5.63
CA PRO A 84 -0.62 -2.41 4.60
C PRO A 84 -2.07 -2.68 4.18
N ALA A 85 -2.80 -1.63 3.86
CA ALA A 85 -4.14 -1.66 3.30
C ALA A 85 -4.11 -1.95 1.78
N ALA A 86 -3.05 -1.52 1.11
CA ALA A 86 -2.79 -1.80 -0.31
C ALA A 86 -1.31 -2.10 -0.58
N VAL A 87 -1.03 -2.81 -1.66
CA VAL A 87 0.32 -3.06 -2.16
C VAL A 87 0.46 -2.51 -3.57
N ALA A 88 1.47 -1.68 -3.78
CA ALA A 88 1.99 -1.29 -5.08
C ALA A 88 3.12 -2.24 -5.48
N ALA A 89 2.84 -3.12 -6.45
CA ALA A 89 3.83 -4.04 -7.01
C ALA A 89 4.43 -3.43 -8.29
N LEU A 90 5.72 -3.11 -8.24
CA LEU A 90 6.45 -2.47 -9.31
C LEU A 90 7.23 -3.52 -10.10
N PHE A 91 6.96 -3.63 -11.39
CA PHE A 91 7.71 -4.46 -12.32
C PHE A 91 8.32 -3.56 -13.39
N ARG A 92 9.59 -3.76 -13.70
CA ARG A 92 10.20 -3.11 -14.84
C ARG A 92 9.59 -3.65 -16.13
N VAL A 93 9.43 -2.80 -17.13
CA VAL A 93 8.84 -3.18 -18.43
C VAL A 93 9.67 -4.27 -19.10
N ASP A 94 11.00 -4.19 -19.02
CA ASP A 94 11.95 -5.18 -19.55
C ASP A 94 11.69 -6.61 -19.03
N CYS A 95 11.25 -6.78 -17.78
CA CYS A 95 10.93 -8.08 -17.20
C CYS A 95 9.61 -8.67 -17.70
N VAL A 96 8.74 -7.83 -18.26
CA VAL A 96 7.39 -8.19 -18.72
C VAL A 96 7.39 -8.41 -20.24
N THR A 97 8.19 -7.64 -20.98
CA THR A 97 8.37 -7.76 -22.44
C THR A 97 9.58 -8.60 -22.85
N GLY A 98 10.45 -8.93 -21.90
CA GLY A 98 11.70 -9.65 -22.14
C GLY A 98 11.53 -11.14 -22.39
N ASP A 99 12.53 -11.91 -22.00
CA ASP A 99 12.57 -13.33 -22.33
C ASP A 99 11.47 -14.14 -21.57
N PRO A 100 11.12 -15.35 -22.05
CA PRO A 100 10.10 -16.17 -21.40
C PRO A 100 10.37 -16.51 -19.93
N ALA A 101 11.64 -16.51 -19.49
CA ALA A 101 12.01 -16.80 -18.11
C ALA A 101 11.70 -15.61 -17.19
N GLN A 102 11.99 -14.38 -17.65
CA GLN A 102 11.63 -13.14 -16.96
C GLN A 102 10.12 -13.01 -16.81
N TRP A 103 9.36 -13.27 -17.88
CA TRP A 103 7.89 -13.28 -17.83
C TRP A 103 7.35 -14.34 -16.86
N LEU A 104 7.95 -15.54 -16.84
CA LEU A 104 7.57 -16.59 -15.91
C LEU A 104 7.83 -16.19 -14.45
N GLN A 105 8.92 -15.46 -14.19
CA GLN A 105 9.22 -14.92 -12.86
C GLN A 105 8.17 -13.91 -12.42
N VAL A 106 7.80 -12.95 -13.28
CA VAL A 106 6.70 -12.00 -13.02
C VAL A 106 5.39 -12.73 -12.70
N CYS A 107 5.06 -13.76 -13.48
CA CYS A 107 3.89 -14.59 -13.24
C CYS A 107 3.94 -15.29 -11.86
N THR A 108 5.11 -15.74 -11.45
CA THR A 108 5.34 -16.42 -10.16
C THR A 108 5.20 -15.42 -9.00
N ASP A 109 5.80 -14.24 -9.13
CA ASP A 109 5.73 -13.18 -8.13
C ASP A 109 4.29 -12.67 -7.95
N LEU A 110 3.52 -12.53 -9.03
CA LEU A 110 2.10 -12.17 -8.95
C LEU A 110 1.26 -13.23 -8.22
N GLU A 111 1.49 -14.52 -8.48
CA GLU A 111 0.78 -15.59 -7.75
C GLU A 111 1.12 -15.61 -6.27
N ASN A 112 2.41 -15.51 -5.94
CA ASN A 112 2.85 -15.46 -4.56
C ASN A 112 2.26 -14.23 -3.85
N LEU A 113 2.22 -13.08 -4.52
CA LEU A 113 1.62 -11.87 -4.00
C LEU A 113 0.12 -12.07 -3.73
N LYS A 114 -0.65 -12.54 -4.71
CA LYS A 114 -2.09 -12.82 -4.54
C LYS A 114 -2.36 -13.75 -3.36
N ALA A 115 -1.60 -14.84 -3.24
CA ALA A 115 -1.74 -15.79 -2.14
C ALA A 115 -1.58 -15.12 -0.76
N VAL A 116 -0.59 -14.23 -0.64
CA VAL A 116 -0.32 -13.48 0.60
C VAL A 116 -1.38 -12.42 0.88
N LEU A 117 -1.82 -11.68 -0.13
CA LEU A 117 -2.75 -10.55 0.02
C LEU A 117 -4.20 -11.02 0.28
N HIS A 118 -4.65 -12.08 -0.38
CA HIS A 118 -6.02 -12.59 -0.28
C HIS A 118 -6.39 -12.96 1.16
N GLY A 119 -5.47 -13.58 1.92
CA GLY A 119 -5.71 -13.97 3.32
C GLY A 119 -5.98 -12.80 4.28
N ARG A 120 -5.66 -11.56 3.86
CA ARG A 120 -5.88 -10.34 4.65
C ARG A 120 -6.81 -9.33 3.97
N GLY A 121 -7.29 -9.62 2.75
CA GLY A 121 -8.09 -8.69 1.95
C GLY A 121 -7.33 -7.43 1.53
N ILE A 122 -5.99 -7.48 1.52
CA ILE A 122 -5.13 -6.36 1.11
C ILE A 122 -5.35 -6.12 -0.38
N LYS A 123 -5.44 -4.85 -0.78
CA LYS A 123 -5.68 -4.48 -2.18
C LYS A 123 -4.38 -4.45 -2.99
N LEU A 124 -4.46 -4.67 -4.30
CA LEU A 124 -3.32 -4.71 -5.19
C LEU A 124 -3.45 -3.66 -6.29
N ILE A 125 -2.36 -2.94 -6.54
CA ILE A 125 -2.11 -2.16 -7.76
C ILE A 125 -0.79 -2.64 -8.37
N VAL A 126 -0.77 -2.82 -9.68
CA VAL A 126 0.42 -3.19 -10.46
C VAL A 126 0.91 -1.96 -11.22
N ILE A 127 2.21 -1.68 -11.11
CA ILE A 127 2.87 -0.54 -11.74
C ILE A 127 3.96 -1.08 -12.65
N LEU A 128 3.89 -0.72 -13.92
CA LEU A 128 4.93 -1.01 -14.90
C LEU A 128 5.88 0.18 -14.97
N VAL A 129 7.15 -0.04 -14.63
CA VAL A 129 8.20 0.96 -14.61
C VAL A 129 8.93 0.94 -15.95
N GLN A 130 8.73 1.99 -16.72
CA GLN A 130 9.30 2.19 -18.04
C GLN A 130 10.54 3.06 -17.90
N THR A 131 11.71 2.56 -18.32
CA THR A 131 12.98 3.31 -18.21
C THR A 131 13.17 4.26 -19.40
N TYR A 132 12.59 3.94 -20.55
CA TYR A 132 12.69 4.78 -21.75
C TYR A 132 11.30 5.02 -22.33
N ALA A 133 10.96 6.28 -22.61
CA ALA A 133 9.64 6.70 -23.08
C ALA A 133 9.15 6.02 -24.37
N ASN A 134 10.04 5.34 -25.11
CA ASN A 134 9.74 4.67 -26.37
C ASN A 134 9.50 3.14 -26.25
N GLU A 135 9.51 2.59 -25.03
CA GLU A 135 9.11 1.18 -24.78
C GLU A 135 7.58 1.03 -24.88
N ASP A 136 7.07 0.76 -26.07
CA ASP A 136 5.65 0.47 -26.25
C ASP A 136 5.29 -0.90 -25.65
N VAL A 137 4.60 -0.88 -24.52
CA VAL A 137 4.01 -2.09 -23.92
C VAL A 137 2.71 -2.43 -24.67
N ASN A 138 2.72 -3.56 -25.37
CA ASN A 138 1.54 -4.07 -26.10
C ASN A 138 0.29 -4.14 -25.19
N GLU A 139 -0.86 -3.68 -25.69
CA GLU A 139 -2.16 -3.77 -25.01
C GLU A 139 -2.55 -5.21 -24.64
N ASP A 140 -2.21 -6.20 -25.47
CA ASP A 140 -2.46 -7.62 -25.17
C ASP A 140 -1.67 -8.09 -23.94
N LEU A 141 -0.46 -7.57 -23.76
CA LEU A 141 0.36 -7.85 -22.59
C LEU A 141 -0.25 -7.21 -21.34
N LYS A 142 -0.76 -5.98 -21.43
CA LYS A 142 -1.51 -5.32 -20.35
C LYS A 142 -2.78 -6.10 -19.99
N ILE A 143 -3.50 -6.64 -20.98
CA ILE A 143 -4.67 -7.51 -20.73
C ILE A 143 -4.25 -8.79 -20.00
N THR A 144 -3.19 -9.44 -20.45
CA THR A 144 -2.68 -10.67 -19.86
C THR A 144 -2.22 -10.46 -18.43
N LEU A 145 -1.48 -9.38 -18.17
CA LEU A 145 -1.00 -9.02 -16.84
C LEU A 145 -2.15 -8.72 -15.89
N ARG A 146 -3.17 -7.99 -16.33
CA ARG A 146 -4.39 -7.74 -15.53
C ARG A 146 -5.14 -9.01 -15.17
N LYS A 147 -5.34 -9.91 -16.15
CA LYS A 147 -5.98 -11.20 -15.91
C LYS A 147 -5.17 -12.05 -14.91
N ARG A 148 -3.84 -12.06 -15.04
CA ARG A 148 -2.93 -12.79 -14.14
C ARG A 148 -2.98 -12.26 -12.71
N ALA A 149 -2.99 -10.93 -12.57
CA ALA A 149 -3.02 -10.23 -11.28
C ALA A 149 -4.43 -10.16 -10.66
N GLU A 150 -5.49 -10.52 -11.39
CA GLU A 150 -6.89 -10.43 -10.96
C GLU A 150 -7.29 -9.00 -10.53
N ILE A 151 -6.87 -8.01 -11.33
CA ILE A 151 -7.12 -6.60 -11.06
C ILE A 151 -7.88 -5.92 -12.20
N ASP A 152 -8.65 -4.89 -11.83
CA ASP A 152 -9.31 -4.02 -12.80
C ASP A 152 -8.33 -3.15 -13.59
N ALA A 153 -8.78 -2.65 -14.75
CA ALA A 153 -7.99 -1.79 -15.64
C ALA A 153 -7.35 -0.59 -14.92
N LYS A 154 -8.09 0.05 -14.02
CA LYS A 154 -7.64 1.23 -13.28
C LYS A 154 -6.53 0.96 -12.27
N TYR A 155 -6.29 -0.30 -11.92
CA TYR A 155 -5.23 -0.71 -10.98
C TYR A 155 -3.99 -1.25 -11.69
N LEU A 156 -3.92 -1.13 -13.02
CA LEU A 156 -2.68 -1.24 -13.78
C LEU A 156 -2.24 0.16 -14.21
N MET A 157 -1.05 0.60 -13.79
CA MET A 157 -0.49 1.91 -14.14
C MET A 157 0.86 1.77 -14.83
N MET A 158 1.16 2.72 -15.72
CA MET A 158 2.49 2.93 -16.29
C MET A 158 3.16 4.06 -15.53
N LEU A 159 4.41 3.85 -15.12
CA LEU A 159 5.28 4.87 -14.55
C LEU A 159 6.46 5.04 -15.49
N VAL A 160 6.50 6.15 -16.21
CA VAL A 160 7.62 6.49 -17.10
C VAL A 160 8.67 7.23 -16.29
N GLN A 161 9.79 6.58 -16.06
CA GLN A 161 10.94 7.19 -15.42
C GLN A 161 11.73 7.92 -16.52
N ASP A 162 11.57 9.23 -16.61
CA ASP A 162 12.38 9.99 -17.55
C ASP A 162 13.83 10.02 -17.04
N ASP A 163 14.76 9.73 -17.93
CA ASP A 163 16.16 9.43 -17.61
C ASP A 163 16.95 10.72 -17.41
N THR A 164 16.38 11.71 -16.70
CA THR A 164 17.08 12.95 -16.40
C THR A 164 18.14 12.67 -15.32
N PRO A 165 19.45 12.75 -15.64
CA PRO A 165 20.52 12.53 -14.66
C PRO A 165 20.47 13.56 -13.50
N GLU A 166 19.76 14.66 -13.72
CA GLU A 166 19.45 15.73 -12.77
C GLU A 166 18.60 15.24 -11.59
N LEU A 167 17.68 14.30 -11.81
CA LEU A 167 16.78 13.79 -10.77
C LEU A 167 17.54 12.90 -9.78
N LYS A 168 18.48 12.08 -10.29
CA LYS A 168 19.40 11.25 -9.49
C LYS A 168 20.43 12.11 -8.73
N GLN A 169 21.03 13.11 -9.36
CA GLN A 169 21.96 14.04 -8.68
C GLN A 169 21.25 14.92 -7.64
N SER A 170 20.01 15.35 -7.92
CA SER A 170 19.23 16.16 -6.99
C SER A 170 18.81 15.34 -5.78
N LEU A 171 18.26 14.13 -5.95
CA LEU A 171 17.91 13.27 -4.80
C LEU A 171 19.12 12.99 -3.90
N THR A 172 20.31 12.77 -4.47
CA THR A 172 21.53 12.50 -3.70
C THR A 172 22.03 13.74 -2.93
N ARG A 173 21.75 14.96 -3.42
CA ARG A 173 22.13 16.21 -2.75
C ARG A 173 21.20 16.60 -1.60
N TRP A 174 19.93 16.20 -1.65
CA TRP A 174 18.90 16.67 -0.71
C TRP A 174 18.68 15.72 0.49
N ASP A 175 19.49 14.67 0.64
CA ASP A 175 19.52 13.77 1.81
C ASP A 175 20.01 14.47 3.11
N MET A 176 20.25 15.78 3.07
CA MET A 176 20.52 16.59 4.26
C MET A 176 19.49 17.72 4.41
N LYS A 177 18.47 17.44 5.22
CA LYS A 177 17.55 18.42 5.84
C LYS A 177 16.58 19.11 4.88
N LEU A 178 15.33 18.66 4.82
CA LEU A 178 14.18 19.54 4.55
C LEU A 178 12.87 18.84 4.97
N THR A 179 12.45 19.12 6.19
CA THR A 179 11.16 18.68 6.76
C THR A 179 9.97 19.54 6.33
N HIS A 180 10.16 20.60 5.55
CA HIS A 180 9.05 21.45 5.11
C HIS A 180 9.39 22.08 3.76
N LEU A 181 8.85 21.54 2.66
CA LEU A 181 8.32 22.31 1.51
C LEU A 181 7.82 21.34 0.42
N PRO A 182 6.51 21.05 0.35
CA PRO A 182 5.90 20.34 -0.78
C PRO A 182 6.17 21.02 -2.14
N ALA A 183 6.35 22.35 -2.13
CA ALA A 183 6.56 23.15 -3.33
C ALA A 183 7.90 22.87 -4.04
N PHE A 184 8.93 22.42 -3.33
CA PHE A 184 10.24 22.12 -3.94
C PHE A 184 10.29 20.73 -4.59
N PHE A 185 9.49 19.79 -4.07
CA PHE A 185 9.36 18.46 -4.67
C PHE A 185 8.69 18.54 -6.05
N ASN A 186 7.70 19.42 -6.20
CA ASN A 186 7.03 19.69 -7.47
C ASN A 186 7.93 20.39 -8.50
N PHE A 187 8.99 21.08 -8.07
CA PHE A 187 9.92 21.77 -8.97
C PHE A 187 10.99 20.83 -9.58
N LEU A 188 11.21 19.66 -8.98
CA LEU A 188 12.30 18.73 -9.35
C LEU A 188 11.84 17.53 -10.17
N LEU A 189 10.53 17.28 -10.25
CA LEU A 189 9.96 16.19 -11.04
C LEU A 189 9.39 16.75 -12.34
N ASP A 190 9.60 16.05 -13.45
CA ASP A 190 8.88 16.33 -14.70
C ASP A 190 7.36 16.38 -14.43
N ASP A 191 6.66 17.35 -15.03
CA ASP A 191 5.21 17.56 -14.89
C ASP A 191 4.44 16.27 -15.20
N ASN A 192 4.93 15.47 -16.15
CA ASN A 192 4.34 14.17 -16.47
C ASN A 192 4.52 13.16 -15.33
N PHE A 193 5.71 13.08 -14.77
CA PHE A 193 6.02 12.16 -13.67
C PHE A 193 5.25 12.53 -12.40
N LEU A 194 5.15 13.83 -12.09
CA LEU A 194 4.35 14.34 -11.00
C LEU A 194 2.86 14.01 -11.17
N SER A 195 2.32 14.21 -12.38
CA SER A 195 0.93 13.84 -12.71
C SER A 195 0.67 12.33 -12.49
N ILE A 196 1.62 11.47 -12.85
CA ILE A 196 1.51 10.03 -12.60
C ILE A 196 1.53 9.73 -11.09
N LEU A 197 2.40 10.37 -10.31
CA LEU A 197 2.45 10.21 -8.85
C LEU A 197 1.15 10.68 -8.18
N CYS A 198 0.56 11.79 -8.62
CA CYS A 198 -0.75 12.26 -8.16
C CYS A 198 -1.85 11.21 -8.41
N ARG A 199 -1.86 10.61 -9.61
CA ARG A 199 -2.80 9.52 -9.94
C ARG A 199 -2.57 8.28 -9.07
N LEU A 200 -1.30 7.91 -8.86
CA LEU A 200 -0.92 6.81 -7.99
C LEU A 200 -1.41 7.04 -6.55
N SER A 201 -1.16 8.22 -5.98
CA SER A 201 -1.65 8.60 -4.65
C SER A 201 -3.17 8.49 -4.56
N SER A 202 -3.89 9.08 -5.52
CA SER A 202 -5.36 9.03 -5.54
C SER A 202 -5.90 7.60 -5.58
N THR A 203 -5.30 6.72 -6.38
CA THR A 203 -5.73 5.31 -6.45
C THR A 203 -5.37 4.53 -5.19
N LEU A 204 -4.18 4.75 -4.62
CA LEU A 204 -3.81 4.15 -3.35
C LEU A 204 -4.71 4.59 -2.20
N ALA A 205 -5.08 5.88 -2.15
CA ALA A 205 -6.04 6.41 -1.19
C ALA A 205 -7.41 5.73 -1.33
N GLU A 206 -7.90 5.56 -2.57
CA GLU A 206 -9.15 4.83 -2.86
C GLU A 206 -9.10 3.38 -2.36
N LEU A 207 -8.01 2.67 -2.66
CA LEU A 207 -7.81 1.29 -2.23
C LEU A 207 -7.75 1.17 -0.71
N CYS A 208 -7.02 2.08 -0.04
CA CYS A 208 -6.94 2.14 1.41
C CYS A 208 -8.32 2.40 2.04
N ASN A 209 -9.09 3.34 1.49
CA ASN A 209 -10.45 3.62 1.93
C ASN A 209 -11.36 2.40 1.80
N THR A 210 -11.25 1.67 0.70
CA THR A 210 -12.01 0.43 0.47
C THR A 210 -11.64 -0.63 1.51
N TYR A 211 -10.35 -0.84 1.74
CA TYR A 211 -9.83 -1.78 2.74
C TYR A 211 -10.35 -1.46 4.15
N TYR A 212 -10.16 -0.22 4.62
CA TYR A 212 -10.58 0.16 5.96
C TYR A 212 -12.10 0.18 6.14
N ARG A 213 -12.86 0.45 5.08
CA ARG A 213 -14.32 0.31 5.09
C ARG A 213 -14.74 -1.15 5.30
N GLU A 214 -14.07 -2.10 4.64
CA GLU A 214 -14.31 -3.54 4.84
C GLU A 214 -13.91 -4.01 6.25
N GLU A 215 -12.76 -3.57 6.76
CA GLU A 215 -12.35 -3.86 8.14
C GLU A 215 -13.33 -3.28 9.16
N GLY A 216 -13.81 -2.05 8.95
CA GLY A 216 -14.85 -1.42 9.77
C GLY A 216 -16.16 -2.22 9.78
N ARG A 217 -16.59 -2.75 8.62
CA ARG A 217 -17.76 -3.64 8.54
C ARG A 217 -17.55 -4.95 9.31
N LYS A 218 -16.36 -5.57 9.21
CA LYS A 218 -16.03 -6.78 9.97
C LYS A 218 -16.07 -6.54 11.48
N ILE A 219 -15.59 -5.38 11.94
CA ILE A 219 -15.66 -4.98 13.34
C ILE A 219 -17.12 -4.77 13.76
N ARG A 220 -17.90 -4.03 12.96
CA ARG A 220 -19.33 -3.80 13.20
C ARG A 220 -20.11 -5.09 13.40
N ILE A 221 -19.95 -6.05 12.48
CA ILE A 221 -20.65 -7.35 12.55
C ILE A 221 -20.28 -8.10 13.84
N ARG A 222 -19.03 -8.00 14.31
CA ARG A 222 -18.62 -8.63 15.58
C ARG A 222 -19.24 -7.97 16.80
N ILE A 223 -19.42 -6.65 16.76
CA ILE A 223 -20.11 -5.89 17.81
C ILE A 223 -21.59 -6.29 17.85
N GLU A 224 -22.26 -6.29 16.70
CA GLU A 224 -23.70 -6.61 16.62
C GLU A 224 -24.02 -8.06 17.05
N LYS A 225 -23.09 -9.00 16.84
CA LYS A 225 -23.25 -10.41 17.27
C LYS A 225 -23.00 -10.65 18.76
N ARG A 226 -22.43 -9.68 19.49
CA ARG A 226 -22.16 -9.81 20.92
C ARG A 226 -23.35 -9.31 21.71
N SER A 227 -23.98 -10.18 22.50
CA SER A 227 -24.85 -9.75 23.60
C SER A 227 -23.97 -9.23 24.74
N PHE A 228 -23.86 -7.91 24.87
CA PHE A 228 -23.20 -7.30 26.02
C PHE A 228 -24.21 -7.26 27.18
N SER A 229 -23.96 -8.01 28.25
CA SER A 229 -24.72 -7.90 29.51
C SER A 229 -24.21 -6.76 30.40
N SER A 230 -23.07 -6.16 30.07
CA SER A 230 -22.48 -5.04 30.79
C SER A 230 -22.82 -3.70 30.13
N VAL A 231 -23.27 -2.75 30.95
CA VAL A 231 -23.66 -1.37 30.59
C VAL A 231 -22.49 -0.54 30.06
N GLU A 232 -21.25 -1.01 30.22
CA GLU A 232 -20.02 -0.19 30.05
C GLU A 232 -19.48 -0.05 28.62
N LEU A 233 -20.08 -0.67 27.60
CA LEU A 233 -19.64 -0.50 26.20
C LEU A 233 -20.74 0.04 25.31
N ASN A 234 -21.39 1.12 25.75
CA ASN A 234 -22.23 1.98 24.91
C ASN A 234 -21.36 3.04 24.20
N ILE A 235 -20.32 2.61 23.47
CA ILE A 235 -19.54 3.54 22.63
C ILE A 235 -20.35 3.77 21.35
N ARG A 236 -21.14 4.86 21.36
CA ARG A 236 -21.90 5.32 20.21
C ARG A 236 -20.97 5.64 19.05
N TYR A 237 -21.28 5.01 17.92
CA TYR A 237 -20.75 5.24 16.57
C TYR A 237 -20.55 6.72 16.24
N CYS A 238 -19.30 7.17 16.10
CA CYS A 238 -18.96 8.47 15.49
C CYS A 238 -17.59 8.45 14.80
N PHE A 239 -17.32 7.46 13.94
CA PHE A 239 -16.30 7.64 12.90
C PHE A 239 -16.97 8.27 11.67
N LYS A 240 -17.26 9.58 11.76
CA LYS A 240 -17.42 10.41 10.56
C LYS A 240 -16.00 10.77 10.13
N ALA A 241 -15.46 10.05 9.15
CA ALA A 241 -14.30 10.55 8.40
C ALA A 241 -14.74 11.89 7.78
N ARG A 242 -14.04 12.98 8.10
CA ARG A 242 -14.20 14.23 7.36
C ARG A 242 -13.77 13.94 5.92
N ALA A 243 -14.70 14.19 5.00
CA ALA A 243 -14.42 14.33 3.58
C ALA A 243 -13.62 15.61 3.34
#